data_AF-K1TD89-F1
#
_entry.id   AF-K1TD89-F1
#
_cell.length_a   1.000
_cell.length_b   1.000
_cell.length_c   1.000
_cell.angle_alpha   90.00
_cell.angle_beta   90.00
_cell.angle_gamma   90.00
#
_symmetry.space_group_name_H-M   'P 1'
#
loop_
_entity.id
_entity.type
_entity.pdbx_description
1 polymer ?
#
loop_
_entity_poly.entity_id
_entity_poly.type
_entity_poly.pdbx_seq_one_letter_code
_entity_poly.pdbx_strand_id
1 'polypeptide(L)' 'MEYILLLVGFILLIKGADFFVEGSSSLAGILKVPSVIIGLTIVAMGTSAPEASVSINAA' A
#
# COMPACT_ATOMS: atom_id res chain seq x y z
N MET A 1 -8.21 -8.36 -24.16
CA MET A 1 -8.39 -9.02 -22.83
C MET A 1 -7.25 -8.65 -21.89
N GLU A 2 -5.99 -8.73 -22.33
CA GLU A 2 -4.83 -8.41 -21.51
C GLU A 2 -4.85 -6.99 -20.91
N TYR A 3 -5.21 -5.97 -21.69
CA TYR A 3 -5.33 -4.60 -21.17
C TYR A 3 -6.43 -4.43 -20.11
N ILE A 4 -7.48 -5.26 -20.14
CA ILE A 4 -8.54 -5.24 -19.12
C ILE A 4 -8.00 -5.83 -17.82
N LEU A 5 -7.29 -6.96 -17.90
CA LEU A 5 -6.65 -7.58 -16.75
C LEU A 5 -5.58 -6.66 -16.13
N LEU A 6 -4.82 -5.94 -16.96
CA LEU A 6 -3.86 -4.93 -16.52
C LEU A 6 -4.56 -3.84 -15.69
N LEU A 7 -5.63 -3.23 -16.22
CA LEU A 7 -6.36 -2.17 -15.52
C LEU A 7 -6.98 -2.66 -14.21
N VAL A 8 -7.61 -3.83 -14.22
CA VAL A 8 -8.20 -4.42 -13.01
C VAL A 8 -7.12 -4.73 -11.97
N GLY A 9 -5.99 -5.30 -12.38
CA GLY A 9 -4.85 -5.59 -11.51
C GLY A 9 -4.28 -4.33 -10.86
N PHE A 10 -4.09 -3.25 -11.63
CA PHE A 10 -3.65 -1.96 -11.10
C PHE A 10 -4.63 -1.40 -10.07
N ILE A 11 -5.93 -1.41 -10.37
CA ILE A 11 -6.96 -0.92 -9.43
C ILE A 11 -6.95 -1.72 -8.13
N LEU A 12 -6.82 -3.05 -8.21
CA LEU A 12 -6.75 -3.93 -7.05
C LEU A 12 -5.49 -3.69 -6.22
N LEU A 13 -4.34 -3.51 -6.87
CA LEU A 13 -3.07 -3.20 -6.19
C LEU A 13 -3.14 -1.87 -5.44
N ILE A 14 -3.60 -0.80 -6.10
CA ILE A 14 -3.71 0.53 -5.51
C ILE A 14 -4.67 0.50 -4.32
N LYS A 15 -5.89 -0.03 -4.52
CA LYS A 15 -6.86 -0.14 -3.41
C LYS A 15 -6.37 -1.03 -2.28
N GLY A 16 -5.67 -2.12 -2.58
CA GLY A 16 -5.09 -3.00 -1.57
C GLY A 16 -4.06 -2.27 -0.72
N ALA A 17 -3.19 -1.48 -1.35
CA ALA A 17 -2.22 -0.63 -0.66
C ALA A 17 -2.89 0.45 0.19
N ASP A 18 -3.92 1.13 -0.34
CA ASP A 18 -4.68 2.13 0.41
C ASP A 18 -5.32 1.53 1.68
N PHE A 19 -5.99 0.38 1.54
CA PHE A 19 -6.59 -0.32 2.69
C PHE A 19 -5.53 -0.77 3.70
N PHE A 20 -4.37 -1.21 3.24
CA PHE A 20 -3.26 -1.58 4.10
C PHE A 20 -2.74 -0.38 4.90
N VAL A 21 -2.54 0.77 4.25
CA VAL A 21 -2.07 2.01 4.91
C VAL A 21 -3.09 2.49 5.93
N GLU A 22 -4.36 2.55 5.56
CA GLU A 22 -5.42 3.07 6.42
C GLU A 22 -5.64 2.17 7.64
N GLY A 23 -5.70 0.85 7.45
CA GLY A 23 -5.80 -0.13 8.53
C GLY A 23 -4.60 -0.10 9.47
N SER A 24 -3.38 -0.09 8.91
CA SER A 24 -2.14 -0.07 9.70
C SER A 24 -1.96 1.24 10.45
N SER A 25 -2.29 2.38 9.82
CA SER A 25 -2.21 3.70 10.45
C SER A 25 -3.22 3.86 11.59
N SER A 26 -4.45 3.36 11.40
CA SER A 26 -5.48 3.33 12.43
C SER A 26 -5.03 2.49 13.63
N LEU A 27 -4.51 1.28 13.39
CA LEU A 27 -3.98 0.41 14.44
C LEU A 27 -2.81 1.07 15.19
N ALA A 28 -1.86 1.66 14.47
CA ALA A 28 -0.73 2.37 15.07
C ALA A 28 -1.18 3.57 15.92
N GLY A 29 -2.22 4.29 15.48
CA GLY A 29 -2.86 5.35 16.25
C GLY A 29 -3.47 4.85 17.57
N ILE A 30 -4.16 3.71 17.56
CA ILE A 30 -4.71 3.07 18.77
C ILE A 30 -3.59 2.68 19.74
N LEU A 31 -2.45 2.24 19.21
CA LEU A 31 -1.24 1.90 19.98
C LEU A 31 -0.44 3.13 20.44
N LYS A 32 -0.93 4.35 20.21
CA LYS A 32 -0.27 5.63 20.56
C LYS A 32 1.11 5.80 19.92
N VAL A 33 1.32 5.24 18.73
CA VAL A 33 2.52 5.50 17.93
C VAL A 33 2.51 6.96 17.46
N PRO A 34 3.63 7.70 17.53
CA PRO A 34 3.70 9.07 17.05
C PRO A 34 3.35 9.18 15.55
N SER A 35 2.51 10.15 15.17
CA SER A 35 2.07 10.34 13.78
C SER A 35 3.22 10.53 12.79
N VAL A 36 4.35 11.08 13.25
CA VAL A 36 5.57 11.23 12.45
C VAL A 36 6.14 9.87 12.06
N ILE A 37 6.16 8.89 12.97
CA ILE A 37 6.61 7.52 12.68
C ILE A 37 5.64 6.84 11.70
N ILE A 38 4.32 7.02 11.91
CA ILE A 38 3.28 6.48 11.01
C ILE A 38 3.49 7.01 9.58
N GLY A 39 3.68 8.33 9.42
CA GLY A 39 3.91 8.95 8.11
C GLY A 39 5.23 8.53 7.47
N LEU A 40 6.33 8.54 8.22
CA LEU A 40 7.66 8.20 7.71
C LEU A 40 7.81 6.72 7.37
N THR A 41 6.99 5.83 7.95
CA THR A 41 7.11 4.39 7.76
C THR A 41 5.90 3.80 7.04
N ILE A 42 4.71 3.81 7.66
CA ILE A 42 3.54 3.12 7.13
C ILE A 42 3.07 3.76 5.82
N VAL A 43 2.95 5.09 5.79
CA VAL A 43 2.50 5.80 4.59
C VAL A 43 3.56 5.70 3.49
N ALA A 44 4.83 5.96 3.81
CA ALA A 44 5.92 5.87 2.84
C ALA A 44 6.10 4.47 2.22
N MET A 45 5.97 3.40 3.03
CA MET A 45 6.01 2.03 2.52
C MET A 45 4.76 1.71 1.70
N GLY A 46 3.58 2.12 2.16
CA GLY A 46 2.33 1.82 1.48
C GLY A 46 2.21 2.45 0.10
N THR A 47 2.72 3.67 -0.09
CA THR A 47 2.75 4.30 -1.43
C THR A 47 3.67 3.59 -2.41
N SER A 48 4.68 2.86 -1.92
CA SER A 48 5.65 2.13 -2.75
C SER A 48 5.32 0.62 -2.85
N ALA A 49 4.28 0.17 -2.15
CA ALA A 49 3.93 -1.24 -2.05
C ALA A 49 3.43 -1.83 -3.39
N PRO A 50 2.59 -1.12 -4.19
CA PRO A 50 2.22 -1.58 -5.52
C PRO A 50 3.43 -1.79 -6.43
N GLU A 51 4.35 -0.83 -6.48
CA GLU A 51 5.57 -0.87 -7.29
C GLU A 51 6.48 -2.02 -6.86
N ALA A 52 6.72 -2.15 -5.55
CA ALA A 52 7.51 -3.25 -5.01
C ALA A 52 6.90 -4.61 -5.36
N SER A 53 5.58 -4.77 -5.25
CA SER A 53 4.88 -6.01 -5.60
C SER A 53 5.08 -6.37 -7.07
N VAL A 54 4.96 -5.39 -7.97
CA VAL A 54 5.16 -5.61 -9.41
C VAL A 54 6.64 -5.90 -9.71
N SER A 55 7.57 -5.15 -9.13
CA SER A 55 9.01 -5.36 -9.34
C SER A 55 9.48 -6.73 -8.86
N ILE A 56 8.98 -7.20 -7.71
CA ILE A 56 9.33 -8.53 -7.17
C ILE A 56 8.74 -9.64 -8.03
N ASN A 57 7.53 -9.49 -8.54
CA ASN A 57 6.92 -10.50 -9.43
C ASN A 57 7.56 -10.53 -10.83
N ALA A 58 8.16 -9.42 -11.27
CA ALA A 58 8.78 -9.30 -12.58
C ALA A 58 10.27 -9.71 -12.61
N ALA A 59 10.93 -9.76 -11.46
CA ALA A 59 12.32 -10.18 -11.29
C ALA A 59 12.47 -11.71 -11.30
#